data_AF-A0A6A6GNU6-F1
#
_entry.id   AF-A0A6A6GNU6-F1
#
_cell.length_a   1.000
_cell.length_b   1.000
_cell.length_c   1.000
_cell.angle_alpha   90.00
_cell.angle_beta   90.00
_cell.angle_gamma   90.00
#
_symmetry.space_group_name_H-M   'P 1'
#
loop_
_entity.id
_entity.type
_entity.pdbx_description
1 polymer ?
#
loop_
_entity_poly.entity_id
_entity_poly.type
_entity_poly.pdbx_seq_one_letter_code
_entity_poly.pdbx_strand_id
1 'polypeptide(L)'
;MDTTALDAISISIFAMLMFLGGIVVQLGLAQIAGYGFTPVTLSFGYISFAINKLSIIGNYQIVPRVTGKVKVINMNNGFTFENRSFILDRLVQNYPDWSERAVKSKVDRLINENFAQLKDAGSDEGKPDRAGLCVAVYRAKAPGPYKDPVFFSGLFFTFIQLILAAIPYAKFGDANILIVTVTGTLLAWATAALPQWNAARSTCRTKSTKNILLTEGNGAQHAILVLGDGLGIDLEDLANGIITPPTRLVQITTNTIAFLWLVFLVYSAGVKHHVVYLLVNGFLGFIHTIYLVANIRGAKHFGLPMTLEAVYGETKVMQTLYALEADYKGAGASLVPVFFPGRLRKDDIEKWYKLGLEMEGGVVYKRLDHMI
;
A
#
# COMPACT_ATOMS: atom_id res chain seq x y z
N MET A 1 23.00 -40.37 -0.86
CA MET A 1 22.93 -39.14 -0.05
C MET A 1 22.38 -39.58 1.30
N ASP A 2 23.11 -39.32 2.38
CA ASP A 2 22.78 -39.79 3.72
C ASP A 2 21.39 -39.27 4.13
N THR A 3 20.49 -40.16 4.59
CA THR A 3 19.09 -39.81 4.89
C THR A 3 19.01 -38.70 5.95
N THR A 4 19.95 -38.72 6.90
CA THR A 4 20.14 -37.71 7.95
C THR A 4 20.43 -36.31 7.40
N ALA A 5 21.25 -36.20 6.34
CA ALA A 5 21.58 -34.92 5.72
C ALA A 5 20.38 -34.32 4.97
N LEU A 6 19.59 -35.18 4.30
CA LEU A 6 18.40 -34.76 3.56
C LEU A 6 17.28 -34.29 4.50
N ASP A 7 17.15 -34.93 5.66
CA ASP A 7 16.22 -34.53 6.72
C ASP A 7 16.63 -33.18 7.35
N ALA A 8 17.93 -32.98 7.63
CA ALA A 8 18.45 -31.72 8.18
C ALA A 8 18.24 -30.53 7.21
N ILE A 9 18.47 -30.74 5.91
CA ILE A 9 18.19 -29.73 4.87
C ILE A 9 16.70 -29.41 4.81
N SER A 10 15.84 -30.44 4.86
CA SER A 10 14.38 -30.28 4.81
C SER A 10 13.85 -29.45 5.98
N ILE A 11 14.33 -29.72 7.20
CA ILE A 11 13.97 -28.95 8.41
C ILE A 11 14.42 -27.48 8.27
N SER A 12 15.64 -27.25 7.75
CA SER A 12 16.19 -25.90 7.59
C SER A 12 15.39 -25.07 6.59
N ILE A 13 15.01 -25.66 5.45
CA ILE A 13 14.17 -25.02 4.43
C ILE A 13 12.78 -24.71 5.01
N PHE A 14 12.19 -25.66 5.74
CA PHE A 14 10.89 -25.47 6.37
C PHE A 14 10.91 -24.30 7.37
N ALA A 15 11.91 -24.25 8.24
CA ALA A 15 12.10 -23.17 9.20
C ALA A 15 12.31 -21.81 8.50
N MET A 16 13.12 -21.78 7.44
CA MET A 16 13.33 -20.58 6.62
C MET A 16 12.01 -20.07 6.00
N LEU A 17 11.22 -20.97 5.41
CA LEU A 17 9.92 -20.62 4.81
C LEU A 17 8.93 -20.08 5.83
N MET A 18 8.92 -20.63 7.05
CA MET A 18 8.10 -20.10 8.14
C MET A 18 8.56 -18.71 8.57
N PHE A 19 9.86 -18.53 8.83
CA PHE A 19 10.40 -17.29 9.39
C PHE A 19 10.25 -16.12 8.42
N LEU A 20 10.80 -16.24 7.21
CA LEU A 20 10.71 -15.20 6.18
C LEU A 20 9.28 -15.03 5.67
N GLY A 21 8.53 -16.14 5.58
CA GLY A 21 7.17 -16.14 5.06
C GLY A 21 6.19 -15.32 5.89
N GLY A 22 6.38 -15.20 7.21
CA GLY A 22 5.43 -14.46 8.06
C GLY A 22 5.25 -12.99 7.67
N ILE A 23 6.35 -12.29 7.42
CA ILE A 23 6.34 -10.88 6.99
C ILE A 23 5.77 -10.76 5.57
N VAL A 24 6.19 -11.65 4.68
CA VAL A 24 5.76 -11.65 3.27
C VAL A 24 4.26 -11.94 3.15
N VAL A 25 3.72 -12.86 3.95
CA VAL A 25 2.27 -13.14 4.05
C VAL A 25 1.53 -11.91 4.57
N GLN A 26 2.03 -11.25 5.62
CA GLN A 26 1.41 -10.03 6.13
C GLN A 26 1.29 -8.95 5.04
N LEU A 27 2.38 -8.70 4.32
CA LEU A 27 2.42 -7.72 3.23
C LEU A 27 1.50 -8.13 2.07
N GLY A 28 1.53 -9.41 1.67
CA GLY A 28 0.73 -9.94 0.58
C GLY A 28 -0.77 -9.84 0.87
N LEU A 29 -1.19 -10.24 2.06
CA LEU A 29 -2.59 -10.08 2.50
C LEU A 29 -3.01 -8.62 2.58
N ALA A 30 -2.14 -7.73 3.08
CA ALA A 30 -2.43 -6.31 3.14
C ALA A 30 -2.67 -5.70 1.73
N GLN A 31 -2.08 -6.26 0.68
CA GLN A 31 -2.31 -5.84 -0.72
C GLN A 31 -3.71 -6.23 -1.21
N ILE A 32 -4.19 -7.45 -0.92
CA ILE A 32 -5.35 -8.05 -1.61
C ILE A 32 -6.59 -8.30 -0.73
N ALA A 33 -6.42 -8.45 0.58
CA ALA A 33 -7.51 -8.82 1.49
C ALA A 33 -8.41 -7.62 1.85
N GLY A 34 -9.60 -7.91 2.38
CA GLY A 34 -10.52 -6.88 2.90
C GLY A 34 -11.81 -6.66 2.11
N TYR A 35 -12.05 -7.42 1.04
CA TYR A 35 -13.30 -7.42 0.26
C TYR A 35 -14.05 -8.76 0.32
N GLY A 36 -13.91 -9.49 1.43
CA GLY A 36 -14.49 -10.82 1.62
C GLY A 36 -13.55 -11.94 1.17
N PHE A 37 -14.06 -12.87 0.36
CA PHE A 37 -13.26 -13.99 -0.13
C PHE A 37 -12.03 -13.49 -0.91
N THR A 38 -10.86 -13.94 -0.46
CA THR A 38 -9.56 -13.54 -1.02
C THR A 38 -8.79 -14.83 -1.33
N PRO A 39 -8.64 -15.20 -2.61
CA PRO A 39 -7.97 -16.43 -2.97
C PRO A 39 -6.47 -16.28 -2.73
N VAL A 40 -5.97 -17.07 -1.79
CA VAL A 40 -4.54 -17.15 -1.45
C VAL A 40 -4.09 -18.60 -1.41
N THR A 41 -2.80 -18.81 -1.55
CA THR A 41 -2.20 -20.14 -1.56
C THR A 41 -1.68 -20.51 -0.17
N LEU A 42 -1.55 -21.80 0.08
CA LEU A 42 -0.89 -22.29 1.28
C LEU A 42 0.60 -21.93 1.22
N SER A 43 1.09 -21.21 2.22
CA SER A 43 2.51 -21.03 2.49
C SER A 43 2.78 -21.28 3.96
N PHE A 44 3.93 -21.86 4.31
CA PHE A 44 4.31 -22.04 5.72
C PHE A 44 4.51 -20.73 6.47
N GLY A 45 4.67 -19.62 5.75
CA GLY A 45 4.69 -18.27 6.33
C GLY A 45 3.44 -17.91 7.15
N TYR A 46 2.28 -18.50 6.81
CA TYR A 46 1.04 -18.25 7.56
C TYR A 46 1.12 -18.67 9.02
N ILE A 47 1.91 -19.69 9.36
CA ILE A 47 2.09 -20.15 10.73
C ILE A 47 2.77 -19.07 11.57
N SER A 48 3.88 -18.52 11.07
CA SER A 48 4.59 -17.41 11.73
C SER A 48 3.72 -16.16 11.80
N PHE A 49 3.00 -15.82 10.71
CA PHE A 49 2.06 -14.71 10.70
C PHE A 49 0.96 -14.87 11.77
N ALA A 50 0.34 -16.05 11.84
CA ALA A 50 -0.76 -16.31 12.76
C ALA A 50 -0.33 -16.18 14.23
N ILE A 51 0.81 -16.77 14.59
CA ILE A 51 1.36 -16.67 15.96
C ILE A 51 1.67 -15.22 16.31
N ASN A 52 2.29 -14.46 15.40
CA ASN A 52 2.77 -13.10 15.69
C ASN A 52 1.73 -12.00 15.55
N LYS A 53 0.64 -12.22 14.80
CA LYS A 53 -0.31 -11.15 14.42
C LYS A 53 -1.77 -11.43 14.77
N LEU A 54 -2.17 -12.71 14.86
CA LEU A 54 -3.56 -13.09 15.15
C LEU A 54 -3.81 -13.43 16.63
N SER A 55 -2.74 -13.72 17.37
CA SER A 55 -2.81 -14.05 18.79
C SER A 55 -2.86 -12.79 19.67
N ILE A 56 -3.26 -12.97 20.93
CA ILE A 56 -3.16 -11.95 22.00
C ILE A 56 -1.76 -11.32 22.04
N ILE A 57 -0.71 -12.11 21.78
CA ILE A 57 0.70 -11.66 21.79
C ILE A 57 0.96 -10.65 20.65
N GLY A 58 0.24 -10.76 19.54
CA GLY A 58 0.39 -9.91 18.37
C GLY A 58 -0.36 -8.58 18.41
N ASN A 59 -1.03 -8.24 19.52
CA ASN A 59 -1.88 -7.06 19.70
C ASN A 59 -2.98 -6.91 18.62
N TYR A 60 -3.34 -8.01 17.93
CA TYR A 60 -4.28 -8.04 16.81
C TYR A 60 -3.94 -7.06 15.66
N GLN A 61 -2.67 -6.66 15.52
CA GLN A 61 -2.23 -5.72 14.48
C GLN A 61 -1.85 -6.48 13.20
N ILE A 62 -2.84 -6.88 12.42
CA ILE A 62 -2.62 -7.64 11.17
C ILE A 62 -2.11 -6.79 10.01
N VAL A 63 -2.36 -5.48 10.02
CA VAL A 63 -1.88 -4.55 9.00
C VAL A 63 -0.40 -4.25 9.23
N PRO A 64 0.46 -4.28 8.20
CA PRO A 64 1.85 -3.87 8.32
C PRO A 64 1.98 -2.45 8.87
N ARG A 65 3.06 -2.20 9.63
CA ARG A 65 3.38 -0.84 10.06
C ARG A 65 3.84 0.00 8.88
N VAL A 66 3.43 1.27 8.88
CA VAL A 66 3.82 2.27 7.89
C VAL A 66 5.27 2.74 8.08
N THR A 67 5.87 3.26 7.00
CA THR A 67 7.21 3.85 7.05
C THR A 67 7.24 5.29 7.60
N GLY A 68 6.07 5.96 7.67
CA GLY A 68 5.92 7.28 8.30
C GLY A 68 6.33 8.49 7.45
N LYS A 69 6.65 8.29 6.16
CA LYS A 69 7.08 9.39 5.28
C LYS A 69 5.93 10.19 4.68
N VAL A 70 4.77 9.55 4.51
CA VAL A 70 3.61 10.18 3.86
C VAL A 70 2.93 11.17 4.79
N LYS A 71 2.78 12.40 4.31
CA LYS A 71 1.99 13.47 4.91
C LYS A 71 0.62 13.50 4.25
N VAL A 72 -0.41 13.60 5.08
CA VAL A 72 -1.81 13.74 4.65
C VAL A 72 -2.30 15.10 5.10
N ILE A 73 -2.55 16.00 4.16
CA ILE A 73 -2.80 17.41 4.45
C ILE A 73 -4.22 17.75 4.04
N ASN A 74 -5.01 18.28 4.95
CA ASN A 74 -6.33 18.78 4.64
C ASN A 74 -6.22 20.18 4.05
N MET A 75 -6.71 20.35 2.83
CA MET A 75 -6.65 21.61 2.10
C MET A 75 -7.52 22.71 2.71
N ASN A 76 -8.62 22.34 3.38
CA ASN A 76 -9.59 23.30 3.93
C ASN A 76 -9.05 24.00 5.18
N ASN A 77 -8.21 23.34 5.99
CA ASN A 77 -7.68 23.89 7.23
C ASN A 77 -6.14 23.92 7.31
N GLY A 78 -5.44 23.37 6.30
CA GLY A 78 -3.98 23.28 6.26
C GLY A 78 -3.37 22.28 7.26
N PHE A 79 -4.19 21.53 8.01
CA PHE A 79 -3.69 20.61 9.02
C PHE A 79 -3.02 19.40 8.39
N THR A 80 -1.84 19.05 8.89
CA THR A 80 -1.07 17.89 8.43
C THR A 80 -1.20 16.75 9.44
N PHE A 81 -1.69 15.61 8.97
CA PHE A 81 -1.75 14.37 9.71
C PHE A 81 -0.57 13.46 9.37
N GLU A 82 -0.05 12.76 10.39
CA GLU A 82 0.85 11.63 10.18
C GLU A 82 0.08 10.45 9.61
N ASN A 83 0.60 9.84 8.54
CA ASN A 83 -0.03 8.66 7.97
C ASN A 83 0.26 7.41 8.83
N ARG A 84 -0.79 6.71 9.26
CA ARG A 84 -0.75 5.37 9.88
C ARG A 84 -1.34 4.28 9.00
N SER A 85 -1.82 4.63 7.80
CA SER A 85 -2.38 3.68 6.84
C SER A 85 -1.33 3.10 5.90
N PHE A 86 -1.20 1.78 5.93
CA PHE A 86 -0.39 1.03 4.95
C PHE A 86 -0.81 1.32 3.50
N ILE A 87 -2.11 1.54 3.26
CA ILE A 87 -2.65 1.77 1.93
C ILE A 87 -2.16 3.11 1.38
N LEU A 88 -2.24 4.17 2.19
CA LEU A 88 -1.76 5.49 1.78
C LEU A 88 -0.24 5.49 1.59
N ASP A 89 0.49 4.73 2.41
CA ASP A 89 1.95 4.58 2.28
C ASP A 89 2.31 3.98 0.91
N ARG A 90 1.67 2.86 0.55
CA ARG A 90 1.85 2.21 -0.75
C ARG A 90 1.35 3.06 -1.92
N LEU A 91 0.26 3.79 -1.72
CA LEU A 91 -0.32 4.64 -2.74
C LEU A 91 0.65 5.76 -3.16
N VAL A 92 1.28 6.42 -2.20
CA VAL A 92 2.22 7.52 -2.48
C VAL A 92 3.57 6.99 -2.95
N GLN A 93 4.14 5.98 -2.30
CA GLN A 93 5.46 5.44 -2.66
C GLN A 93 5.50 4.90 -4.08
N ASN A 94 4.45 4.18 -4.49
CA ASN A 94 4.40 3.57 -5.82
C ASN A 94 3.82 4.52 -6.87
N TYR A 95 3.55 5.79 -6.52
CA TYR A 95 2.91 6.75 -7.43
C TYR A 95 3.60 6.90 -8.78
N PRO A 96 4.95 6.97 -8.87
CA PRO A 96 5.63 7.05 -10.16
C PRO A 96 5.21 5.93 -11.12
N ASP A 97 5.00 4.72 -10.60
CA ASP A 97 4.70 3.54 -11.40
C ASP A 97 3.24 3.45 -11.82
N TRP A 98 2.30 3.68 -10.89
CA TRP A 98 0.87 3.54 -11.18
C TRP A 98 0.23 4.82 -11.73
N SER A 99 0.91 5.96 -11.69
CA SER A 99 0.42 7.23 -12.24
C SER A 99 0.02 7.12 -13.71
N GLU A 100 -0.90 7.97 -14.11
CA GLU A 100 -1.44 7.97 -15.47
C GLU A 100 -0.44 8.53 -16.49
N ARG A 101 -0.61 8.15 -17.76
CA ARG A 101 0.29 8.56 -18.84
C ARG A 101 0.46 10.08 -18.95
N ALA A 102 -0.59 10.84 -18.66
CA ALA A 102 -0.54 12.30 -18.66
C ALA A 102 0.46 12.85 -17.62
N VAL A 103 0.52 12.24 -16.43
CA VAL A 103 1.46 12.62 -15.36
C VAL A 103 2.88 12.31 -15.77
N LYS A 104 3.12 11.09 -16.27
CA LYS A 104 4.44 10.66 -16.76
C LYS A 104 4.96 11.55 -17.88
N SER A 105 4.10 11.86 -18.87
CA SER A 105 4.43 12.75 -19.97
C SER A 105 4.76 14.16 -19.50
N LYS A 106 4.02 14.70 -18.52
CA LYS A 106 4.32 16.02 -17.93
C LYS A 106 5.66 16.02 -17.22
N VAL A 107 5.97 14.96 -16.45
CA VAL A 107 7.27 14.79 -15.78
C VAL A 107 8.42 14.74 -16.80
N ASP A 108 8.30 13.93 -17.85
CA ASP A 108 9.31 13.83 -18.90
C ASP A 108 9.54 15.18 -19.58
N ARG A 109 8.47 15.93 -19.84
CA ARG A 109 8.54 17.29 -20.39
C ARG A 109 9.34 18.22 -19.50
N LEU A 110 9.06 18.22 -18.20
CA LEU A 110 9.76 19.06 -17.22
C LEU A 110 11.23 18.70 -17.08
N ILE A 111 11.58 17.41 -17.15
CA ILE A 111 12.99 16.96 -17.14
C ILE A 111 13.71 17.52 -18.37
N ASN A 112 13.09 17.42 -19.56
CA ASN A 112 13.67 17.91 -20.80
C ASN A 112 13.81 19.45 -20.81
N GLU A 113 12.80 20.17 -20.31
CA GLU A 113 12.83 21.64 -20.19
C GLU A 113 13.93 22.09 -19.21
N ASN A 114 14.06 21.43 -18.06
CA ASN A 114 15.13 21.73 -17.10
C ASN A 114 16.52 21.45 -17.70
N PHE A 115 16.67 20.33 -18.42
CA PHE A 115 17.92 20.02 -19.11
C PHE A 115 18.29 21.05 -20.17
N ALA A 116 17.31 21.54 -20.94
CA ALA A 116 17.55 22.61 -21.91
C ALA A 116 18.01 23.90 -21.22
N GLN A 117 17.34 24.30 -20.13
CA GLN A 117 17.71 25.48 -19.35
C GLN A 117 19.12 25.38 -18.75
N LEU A 118 19.53 24.19 -18.28
CA LEU A 118 20.87 23.96 -17.76
C LEU A 118 21.93 24.08 -18.86
N LYS A 119 21.66 23.54 -20.05
CA LYS A 119 22.55 23.67 -21.20
C LYS A 119 22.69 25.12 -21.67
N ASP A 120 21.58 25.86 -21.74
CA ASP A 120 21.59 27.27 -22.10
C ASP A 120 22.36 28.12 -21.08
N ALA A 121 22.36 27.70 -19.81
CA ALA A 121 23.15 28.31 -18.74
C ALA A 121 24.64 27.87 -18.74
N GLY A 122 25.06 27.03 -19.69
CA GLY A 122 26.44 26.57 -19.82
C GLY A 122 26.83 25.47 -18.81
N SER A 123 25.86 24.74 -18.26
CA SER A 123 26.15 23.60 -17.38
C SER A 123 26.56 22.37 -18.19
N ASP A 124 27.66 21.74 -17.79
CA ASP A 124 28.14 20.45 -18.31
C ASP A 124 27.47 19.24 -17.62
N GLU A 125 26.52 19.49 -16.71
CA GLU A 125 25.80 18.43 -16.02
C GLU A 125 24.94 17.59 -16.99
N GLY A 126 24.91 16.28 -16.74
CA GLY A 126 24.06 15.35 -17.48
C GLY A 126 22.56 15.65 -17.31
N LYS A 127 21.73 14.95 -18.08
CA LYS A 127 20.26 15.08 -17.98
C LYS A 127 19.81 14.71 -16.55
N PRO A 128 19.04 15.56 -15.85
CA PRO A 128 18.60 15.27 -14.50
C PRO A 128 17.66 14.06 -14.46
N ASP A 129 17.80 13.21 -13.45
CA ASP A 129 16.95 12.03 -13.27
C ASP A 129 15.57 12.37 -12.71
N ARG A 130 15.39 13.57 -12.16
CA ARG A 130 14.16 14.03 -11.51
C ARG A 130 13.75 15.41 -12.00
N ALA A 131 12.45 15.60 -12.13
CA ALA A 131 11.85 16.90 -12.40
C ALA A 131 11.63 17.69 -11.10
N GLY A 132 11.19 18.94 -11.24
CA GLY A 132 10.54 19.69 -10.17
C GLY A 132 9.23 19.02 -9.70
N LEU A 133 8.56 19.66 -8.74
CA LEU A 133 7.29 19.18 -8.19
C LEU A 133 6.21 19.07 -9.28
N CYS A 134 5.63 17.88 -9.40
CA CYS A 134 4.47 17.57 -10.22
C CYS A 134 3.29 17.21 -9.33
N VAL A 135 2.20 17.98 -9.42
CA VAL A 135 0.98 17.79 -8.64
C VAL A 135 -0.11 17.25 -9.55
N ALA A 136 -0.59 16.05 -9.27
CA ALA A 136 -1.71 15.46 -9.99
C ALA A 136 -2.99 15.61 -9.19
N VAL A 137 -4.04 16.08 -9.84
CA VAL A 137 -5.36 16.30 -9.26
C VAL A 137 -6.28 15.17 -9.69
N TYR A 138 -6.83 14.48 -8.69
CA TYR A 138 -7.72 13.36 -8.85
C TYR A 138 -9.06 13.67 -8.19
N ARG A 139 -10.15 13.24 -8.82
CA ARG A 139 -11.49 13.26 -8.23
C ARG A 139 -11.84 11.89 -7.65
N ALA A 140 -12.24 11.85 -6.39
CA ALA A 140 -12.61 10.61 -5.73
C ALA A 140 -13.93 10.05 -6.26
N LYS A 141 -14.01 8.72 -6.43
CA LYS A 141 -15.23 8.00 -6.82
C LYS A 141 -15.74 7.12 -5.68
N ALA A 142 -16.94 6.58 -5.87
CA ALA A 142 -17.55 5.65 -4.93
C ALA A 142 -16.63 4.44 -4.70
N PRO A 143 -16.36 4.05 -3.44
CA PRO A 143 -15.49 2.94 -3.15
C PRO A 143 -16.09 1.62 -3.64
N GLY A 144 -15.23 0.69 -4.06
CA GLY A 144 -15.66 -0.62 -4.50
C GLY A 144 -14.50 -1.59 -4.70
N PRO A 145 -14.76 -2.90 -4.60
CA PRO A 145 -13.73 -3.90 -4.82
C PRO A 145 -13.36 -3.95 -6.31
N TYR A 146 -12.08 -3.70 -6.62
CA TYR A 146 -11.55 -3.96 -7.95
C TYR A 146 -10.74 -5.26 -7.93
N LYS A 147 -11.20 -6.27 -8.67
CA LYS A 147 -10.50 -7.55 -8.81
C LYS A 147 -9.68 -7.52 -10.11
N ASP A 148 -8.38 -7.73 -9.96
CA ASP A 148 -7.40 -7.74 -11.04
C ASP A 148 -6.82 -9.17 -11.24
N PRO A 149 -6.03 -9.41 -12.31
CA PRO A 149 -5.40 -10.72 -12.51
C PRO A 149 -4.53 -11.16 -11.33
N VAL A 150 -3.90 -10.22 -10.61
CA VAL A 150 -3.14 -10.51 -9.38
C VAL A 150 -4.04 -11.00 -8.25
N PHE A 151 -5.29 -10.53 -8.16
CA PHE A 151 -6.26 -11.11 -7.24
C PHE A 151 -6.59 -12.56 -7.65
N PHE A 152 -6.79 -12.84 -8.94
CA PHE A 152 -7.14 -14.19 -9.39
C PHE A 152 -5.96 -15.18 -9.44
N SER A 153 -4.71 -14.71 -9.37
CA SER A 153 -3.53 -15.58 -9.38
C SER A 153 -3.56 -16.59 -8.23
N GLY A 154 -4.18 -16.25 -7.10
CA GLY A 154 -4.35 -17.19 -5.99
C GLY A 154 -5.05 -18.48 -6.39
N LEU A 155 -6.12 -18.40 -7.20
CA LEU A 155 -6.82 -19.60 -7.68
C LEU A 155 -5.93 -20.44 -8.60
N PHE A 156 -5.19 -19.79 -9.49
CA PHE A 156 -4.26 -20.46 -10.40
C PHE A 156 -3.17 -21.22 -9.65
N PHE A 157 -2.51 -20.56 -8.68
CA PHE A 157 -1.48 -21.21 -7.89
C PHE A 157 -2.06 -22.29 -6.95
N THR A 158 -3.24 -22.08 -6.36
CA THR A 158 -3.92 -23.11 -5.56
C THR A 158 -4.21 -24.35 -6.40
N PHE A 159 -4.66 -24.19 -7.64
CA PHE A 159 -4.89 -25.31 -8.54
C PHE A 159 -3.60 -26.12 -8.80
N ILE A 160 -2.48 -25.43 -9.05
CA ILE A 160 -1.17 -26.09 -9.20
C ILE A 160 -0.77 -26.81 -7.90
N GLN A 161 -0.95 -26.17 -6.73
CA GLN A 161 -0.65 -26.79 -5.43
C GLN A 161 -1.45 -28.08 -5.22
N LEU A 162 -2.74 -28.09 -5.59
CA LEU A 162 -3.58 -29.28 -5.47
C LEU A 162 -3.14 -30.40 -6.42
N ILE A 163 -2.73 -30.08 -7.65
CA ILE A 163 -2.16 -31.07 -8.58
C ILE A 163 -0.89 -31.68 -8.00
N LEU A 164 0.05 -30.85 -7.53
CA LEU A 164 1.31 -31.31 -6.94
C LEU A 164 1.07 -32.18 -5.71
N ALA A 165 0.09 -31.81 -4.88
CA ALA A 165 -0.27 -32.57 -3.68
C ALA A 165 -1.00 -33.88 -3.97
N ALA A 166 -1.62 -34.03 -5.15
CA ALA A 166 -2.28 -35.27 -5.57
C ALA A 166 -1.31 -36.31 -6.14
N ILE A 167 -0.10 -35.92 -6.59
CA ILE A 167 0.90 -36.85 -7.16
C ILE A 167 1.29 -37.95 -6.15
N PRO A 168 1.63 -37.65 -4.88
CA PRO A 168 1.97 -38.68 -3.91
C PRO A 168 0.83 -39.65 -3.63
N TYR A 169 -0.41 -39.15 -3.59
CA TYR A 169 -1.59 -39.97 -3.42
C TYR A 169 -1.79 -40.93 -4.60
N ALA A 170 -1.70 -40.43 -5.83
CA ALA A 170 -1.89 -41.25 -7.03
C ALA A 170 -0.79 -42.29 -7.24
N LYS A 171 0.47 -41.99 -6.86
CA LYS A 171 1.61 -42.88 -7.09
C LYS A 171 1.92 -43.83 -5.92
N PHE A 172 1.75 -43.36 -4.69
CA PHE A 172 2.21 -44.05 -3.48
C PHE A 172 1.09 -44.33 -2.48
N GLY A 173 -0.16 -43.90 -2.75
CA GLY A 173 -1.28 -44.02 -1.82
C GLY A 173 -1.20 -43.09 -0.60
N ASP A 174 -0.23 -42.17 -0.56
CA ASP A 174 -0.03 -41.25 0.56
C ASP A 174 -0.90 -39.99 0.41
N ALA A 175 -2.00 -39.95 1.15
CA ALA A 175 -2.93 -38.82 1.17
C ALA A 175 -2.47 -37.65 2.04
N ASN A 176 -1.41 -37.79 2.86
CA ASN A 176 -1.05 -36.78 3.87
C ASN A 176 -0.77 -35.42 3.22
N ILE A 177 -0.04 -35.38 2.10
CA ILE A 177 0.32 -34.13 1.43
C ILE A 177 -0.91 -33.44 0.84
N LEU A 178 -1.85 -34.21 0.31
CA LEU A 178 -3.13 -33.69 -0.17
C LEU A 178 -3.96 -33.11 0.99
N ILE A 179 -4.07 -33.82 2.11
CA ILE A 179 -4.79 -33.37 3.30
C ILE A 179 -4.18 -32.08 3.86
N VAL A 180 -2.85 -32.03 3.99
CA VAL A 180 -2.13 -30.83 4.44
C VAL A 180 -2.39 -29.66 3.48
N THR A 181 -2.36 -29.90 2.17
CA THR A 181 -2.54 -28.82 1.17
C THR A 181 -3.96 -28.26 1.18
N VAL A 182 -4.98 -29.13 1.23
CA VAL A 182 -6.38 -28.71 1.28
C VAL A 182 -6.66 -27.97 2.59
N THR A 183 -6.27 -28.56 3.73
CA THR A 183 -6.51 -27.97 5.06
C THR A 183 -5.81 -26.62 5.21
N GLY A 184 -4.54 -26.54 4.79
CA GLY A 184 -3.76 -25.31 4.84
C GLY A 184 -4.31 -24.22 3.92
N THR A 185 -4.80 -24.59 2.73
CA THR A 185 -5.46 -23.64 1.81
C THR A 185 -6.74 -23.08 2.41
N LEU A 186 -7.59 -23.94 2.97
CA LEU A 186 -8.83 -23.50 3.63
C LEU A 186 -8.54 -22.57 4.82
N LEU A 187 -7.52 -22.89 5.61
CA LEU A 187 -7.10 -22.08 6.75
C LEU A 187 -6.49 -20.73 6.30
N ALA A 188 -5.77 -20.71 5.18
CA ALA A 188 -5.28 -19.48 4.55
C ALA A 188 -6.42 -18.59 4.05
N TRP A 189 -7.44 -19.17 3.42
CA TRP A 189 -8.65 -18.44 3.00
C TRP A 189 -9.43 -17.89 4.19
N ALA A 190 -9.59 -18.67 5.26
CA ALA A 190 -10.21 -18.20 6.50
C ALA A 190 -9.44 -17.03 7.11
N THR A 191 -8.10 -17.11 7.10
CA THR A 191 -7.21 -16.04 7.58
C THR A 191 -7.33 -14.77 6.72
N ALA A 192 -7.44 -14.91 5.40
CA ALA A 192 -7.60 -13.78 4.47
C ALA A 192 -9.01 -13.17 4.51
N ALA A 193 -10.02 -13.95 4.92
CA ALA A 193 -11.41 -13.51 5.05
C ALA A 193 -11.71 -12.82 6.40
N LEU A 194 -10.71 -12.66 7.28
CA LEU A 194 -10.90 -12.00 8.57
C LEU A 194 -11.46 -10.58 8.40
N PRO A 195 -12.48 -10.18 9.18
CA PRO A 195 -13.11 -8.87 9.05
C PRO A 195 -12.17 -7.71 9.39
N GLN A 196 -11.10 -7.98 10.13
CA GLN A 196 -10.04 -7.02 10.45
C GLN A 196 -9.36 -6.44 9.18
N TRP A 197 -9.24 -7.24 8.09
CA TRP A 197 -8.68 -6.74 6.82
C TRP A 197 -9.58 -5.68 6.20
N ASN A 198 -10.89 -5.86 6.32
CA ASN A 198 -11.88 -4.90 5.85
C ASN A 198 -11.94 -3.69 6.80
N ALA A 199 -11.89 -3.90 8.11
CA ALA A 199 -11.89 -2.81 9.08
C ALA A 199 -10.71 -1.85 8.87
N ALA A 200 -9.53 -2.35 8.49
CA ALA A 200 -8.38 -1.52 8.12
C ALA A 200 -8.59 -0.64 6.88
N ARG A 201 -9.61 -0.92 6.07
CA ARG A 201 -9.95 -0.23 4.82
C ARG A 201 -11.21 0.63 4.93
N SER A 202 -12.20 0.14 5.68
CA SER A 202 -13.59 0.59 5.60
C SER A 202 -14.16 1.14 6.91
N THR A 203 -13.35 1.33 7.96
CA THR A 203 -13.80 2.09 9.16
C THR A 203 -13.88 3.59 8.91
N CYS A 204 -13.40 4.04 7.76
CA CYS A 204 -13.39 5.43 7.36
C CYS A 204 -14.80 5.88 6.97
N ARG A 205 -15.13 7.14 7.26
CA ARG A 205 -16.39 7.71 6.77
C ARG A 205 -16.41 7.70 5.25
N THR A 206 -17.55 7.34 4.68
CA THR A 206 -17.82 7.43 3.24
C THR A 206 -18.46 8.77 2.90
N LYS A 207 -18.49 9.11 1.61
CA LYS A 207 -19.06 10.36 1.10
C LYS A 207 -18.32 11.60 1.60
N SER A 208 -17.00 11.51 1.68
CA SER A 208 -16.18 12.65 2.07
C SER A 208 -16.20 13.74 1.00
N THR A 209 -16.38 14.98 1.44
CA THR A 209 -16.25 16.21 0.64
C THR A 209 -14.91 16.93 0.89
N LYS A 210 -14.02 16.30 1.68
CA LYS A 210 -12.73 16.90 2.04
C LYS A 210 -11.74 16.77 0.90
N ASN A 211 -11.02 17.85 0.64
CA ASN A 211 -9.92 17.88 -0.33
C ASN A 211 -8.61 17.61 0.40
N ILE A 212 -7.91 16.55 -0.01
CA ILE A 212 -6.76 16.02 0.71
C ILE A 212 -5.55 15.98 -0.22
N LEU A 213 -4.43 16.48 0.28
CA LEU A 213 -3.12 16.41 -0.37
C LEU A 213 -2.30 15.28 0.25
N LEU A 214 -1.69 14.46 -0.61
CA LEU A 214 -0.79 13.38 -0.22
C LEU A 214 0.60 13.63 -0.80
N THR A 215 1.65 13.57 0.02
CA THR A 215 3.03 13.73 -0.44
C THR A 215 4.02 13.11 0.55
N GLU A 216 5.22 12.74 0.10
CA GLU A 216 6.33 12.36 0.98
C GLU A 216 7.03 13.57 1.61
N GLY A 217 6.66 14.79 1.21
CA GLY A 217 7.18 16.04 1.73
C GLY A 217 8.33 16.62 0.92
N ASN A 218 9.20 17.41 1.57
CA ASN A 218 10.28 18.10 0.87
C ASN A 218 11.23 17.12 0.16
N GLY A 219 11.59 17.43 -1.09
CA GLY A 219 12.39 16.56 -1.96
C GLY A 219 11.60 15.50 -2.72
N ALA A 220 10.29 15.36 -2.46
CA ALA A 220 9.41 14.53 -3.27
C ALA A 220 9.13 15.19 -4.63
N GLN A 221 9.18 14.39 -5.69
CA GLN A 221 8.81 14.84 -7.04
C GLN A 221 7.29 14.95 -7.22
N HIS A 222 6.52 14.24 -6.40
CA HIS A 222 5.08 14.11 -6.58
C HIS A 222 4.29 14.58 -5.35
N ALA A 223 3.16 15.22 -5.63
CA ALA A 223 2.06 15.39 -4.71
C ALA A 223 0.75 15.00 -5.41
N ILE A 224 -0.18 14.44 -4.65
CA ILE A 224 -1.47 13.96 -5.16
C ILE A 224 -2.56 14.77 -4.44
N LEU A 225 -3.30 15.58 -5.19
CA LEU A 225 -4.50 16.24 -4.68
C LEU A 225 -5.69 15.33 -4.97
N VAL A 226 -6.40 14.90 -3.94
CA VAL A 226 -7.65 14.14 -4.05
C VAL A 226 -8.81 15.05 -3.66
N LEU A 227 -9.67 15.35 -4.64
CA LEU A 227 -10.87 16.14 -4.48
C LEU A 227 -12.02 15.27 -3.95
N GLY A 228 -12.62 15.72 -2.85
CA GLY A 228 -13.77 15.07 -2.25
C GLY A 228 -15.07 15.58 -2.86
N ASP A 229 -15.81 14.71 -3.55
CA ASP A 229 -17.07 15.05 -4.21
C ASP A 229 -18.28 14.34 -3.57
N GLY A 230 -18.18 14.01 -2.27
CA GLY A 230 -19.26 13.31 -1.56
C GLY A 230 -19.46 11.85 -1.99
N LEU A 231 -18.52 11.27 -2.74
CA LEU A 231 -18.57 9.86 -3.18
C LEU A 231 -17.48 9.01 -2.52
N GLY A 232 -16.30 9.57 -2.28
CA GLY A 232 -15.12 8.85 -1.82
C GLY A 232 -15.08 8.56 -0.32
N ILE A 233 -14.03 7.84 0.08
CA ILE A 233 -13.67 7.59 1.49
C ILE A 233 -12.93 8.81 2.05
N ASP A 234 -13.13 9.10 3.34
CA ASP A 234 -12.37 10.10 4.07
C ASP A 234 -10.91 9.63 4.28
N LEU A 235 -9.98 10.24 3.55
CA LEU A 235 -8.56 9.90 3.62
C LEU A 235 -7.91 10.35 4.93
N GLU A 236 -8.49 11.30 5.68
CA GLU A 236 -7.99 11.65 7.03
C GLU A 236 -8.28 10.55 8.03
N ASP A 237 -9.49 10.00 8.00
CA ASP A 237 -9.86 8.88 8.87
C ASP A 237 -8.98 7.66 8.56
N LEU A 238 -8.69 7.45 7.27
CA LEU A 238 -7.77 6.42 6.82
C LEU A 238 -6.36 6.69 7.35
N ALA A 239 -5.86 7.91 7.22
CA ALA A 239 -4.53 8.31 7.70
C ALA A 239 -4.37 8.16 9.21
N ASN A 240 -5.39 8.54 9.99
CA ASN A 240 -5.38 8.39 11.44
C ASN A 240 -5.37 6.92 11.88
N GLY A 241 -5.76 6.00 10.97
CA GLY A 241 -5.79 4.57 11.24
C GLY A 241 -6.70 4.29 12.41
N ILE A 242 -7.97 4.71 12.33
CA ILE A 242 -8.97 4.44 13.38
C ILE A 242 -9.13 2.92 13.50
N ILE A 243 -8.38 2.33 14.43
CA ILE A 243 -8.49 0.93 14.81
C ILE A 243 -9.57 0.89 15.88
N THR A 244 -10.79 0.54 15.48
CA THR A 244 -11.81 0.15 16.46
C THR A 244 -11.29 -1.05 17.25
N PRO A 245 -11.35 -1.03 18.60
CA PRO A 245 -10.87 -2.14 19.40
C PRO A 245 -11.59 -3.44 18.96
N PRO A 246 -10.86 -4.56 18.82
CA PRO A 246 -11.46 -5.79 18.30
C PRO A 246 -12.53 -6.26 19.28
N THR A 247 -13.73 -6.53 18.76
CA THR A 247 -14.82 -7.10 19.55
C THR A 247 -14.41 -8.46 20.13
N ARG A 248 -15.03 -8.89 21.23
CA ARG A 248 -14.73 -10.21 21.84
C ARG A 248 -14.86 -11.35 20.82
N LEU A 249 -15.86 -11.27 19.93
CA LEU A 249 -16.04 -12.24 18.85
C LEU A 249 -14.82 -12.29 17.93
N VAL A 250 -14.34 -11.13 17.47
CA VAL A 250 -13.16 -11.04 16.61
C VAL A 250 -11.93 -11.62 17.30
N GLN A 251 -11.72 -11.32 18.58
CA GLN A 251 -10.60 -11.86 19.36
C GLN A 251 -10.67 -13.39 19.49
N ILE A 252 -11.86 -13.94 19.79
CA ILE A 252 -12.06 -15.39 19.87
C ILE A 252 -11.76 -16.01 18.50
N THR A 253 -12.32 -15.47 17.41
CA THR A 253 -12.09 -15.97 16.05
C THR A 253 -10.61 -15.97 15.66
N THR A 254 -9.88 -14.87 15.90
CA THR A 254 -8.45 -14.82 15.53
C THR A 254 -7.59 -15.73 16.40
N ASN A 255 -7.89 -15.84 17.69
CA ASN A 255 -7.20 -16.80 18.58
C ASN A 255 -7.49 -18.26 18.17
N THR A 256 -8.72 -18.58 17.77
CA THR A 256 -9.07 -19.91 17.24
C THR A 256 -8.30 -20.19 15.95
N ILE A 257 -8.24 -19.25 15.00
CA ILE A 257 -7.46 -19.42 13.77
C ILE A 257 -5.96 -19.59 14.08
N ALA A 258 -5.41 -18.80 15.02
CA ALA A 258 -4.02 -18.95 15.46
C ALA A 258 -3.74 -20.33 16.07
N PHE A 259 -4.66 -20.83 16.90
CA PHE A 259 -4.57 -22.18 17.46
C PHE A 259 -4.66 -23.27 16.38
N LEU A 260 -5.55 -23.12 15.40
CA LEU A 260 -5.66 -24.05 14.27
C LEU A 260 -4.36 -24.06 13.43
N TRP A 261 -3.69 -22.92 13.26
CA TRP A 261 -2.36 -22.88 12.61
C TRP A 261 -1.29 -23.63 13.42
N LEU A 262 -1.36 -23.62 14.76
CA LEU A 262 -0.47 -24.42 15.60
C LEU A 262 -0.74 -25.93 15.47
N VAL A 263 -2.02 -26.33 15.48
CA VAL A 263 -2.40 -27.74 15.23
C VAL A 263 -1.95 -28.17 13.83
N PHE A 264 -2.14 -27.31 12.83
CA PHE A 264 -1.67 -27.54 11.47
C PHE A 264 -0.14 -27.69 11.41
N LEU A 265 0.61 -26.86 12.13
CA LEU A 265 2.07 -26.99 12.23
C LEU A 265 2.46 -28.37 12.76
N VAL A 266 1.89 -28.80 13.90
CA VAL A 266 2.19 -30.11 14.51
C VAL A 266 1.88 -31.25 13.53
N TYR A 267 0.72 -31.20 12.87
CA TYR A 267 0.34 -32.21 11.88
C TYR A 267 1.29 -32.23 10.68
N SER A 268 1.58 -31.07 10.09
CA SER A 268 2.47 -30.96 8.93
C SER A 268 3.92 -31.37 9.23
N ALA A 269 4.42 -31.12 10.45
CA ALA A 269 5.73 -31.56 10.91
C ALA A 269 5.80 -33.08 11.15
N GLY A 270 4.65 -33.73 11.39
CA GLY A 270 4.54 -35.17 11.55
C GLY A 270 4.60 -35.98 10.24
N VAL A 271 4.58 -35.31 9.08
CA VAL A 271 4.68 -35.97 7.78
C VAL A 271 6.11 -36.45 7.55
N LYS A 272 6.32 -37.77 7.53
CA LYS A 272 7.65 -38.40 7.36
C LYS A 272 7.93 -38.89 5.95
N HIS A 273 6.87 -39.14 5.17
CA HIS A 273 6.98 -39.67 3.82
C HIS A 273 6.81 -38.56 2.78
N HIS A 274 7.57 -38.64 1.69
CA HIS A 274 7.45 -37.75 0.53
C HIS A 274 7.53 -36.24 0.86
N VAL A 275 8.25 -35.86 1.93
CA VAL A 275 8.37 -34.49 2.45
C VAL A 275 8.81 -33.48 1.39
N VAL A 276 9.58 -33.91 0.39
CA VAL A 276 9.98 -33.07 -0.76
C VAL A 276 8.76 -32.44 -1.47
N TYR A 277 7.68 -33.19 -1.67
CA TYR A 277 6.46 -32.64 -2.29
C TYR A 277 5.81 -31.58 -1.40
N LEU A 278 5.84 -31.77 -0.07
CA LEU A 278 5.33 -30.81 0.90
C LEU A 278 6.16 -29.51 0.85
N LEU A 279 7.50 -29.61 0.79
CA LEU A 279 8.40 -28.48 0.68
C LEU A 279 8.21 -27.71 -0.63
N VAL A 280 8.15 -28.42 -1.77
CA VAL A 280 7.89 -27.81 -3.08
C VAL A 280 6.54 -27.08 -3.07
N ASN A 281 5.52 -27.69 -2.47
CA ASN A 281 4.20 -27.08 -2.36
C ASN A 281 4.22 -25.79 -1.51
N GLY A 282 4.89 -25.83 -0.36
CA GLY A 282 5.07 -24.65 0.50
C GLY A 282 5.90 -23.53 -0.15
N PHE A 283 6.94 -23.90 -0.89
CA PHE A 283 7.77 -22.96 -1.66
C PHE A 283 6.99 -22.28 -2.78
N LEU A 284 6.15 -23.03 -3.50
CA LEU A 284 5.27 -22.47 -4.53
C LEU A 284 4.31 -21.42 -3.93
N GLY A 285 3.78 -21.68 -2.74
CA GLY A 285 2.96 -20.70 -2.02
C GLY A 285 3.74 -19.45 -1.59
N PHE A 286 5.00 -19.62 -1.19
CA PHE A 286 5.89 -18.50 -0.88
C PHE A 286 6.17 -17.64 -2.12
N ILE A 287 6.44 -18.25 -3.29
CA ILE A 287 6.58 -17.54 -4.57
C ILE A 287 5.33 -16.73 -4.88
N HIS A 288 4.14 -17.34 -4.77
CA HIS A 288 2.89 -16.62 -5.01
C HIS A 288 2.74 -15.43 -4.06
N THR A 289 3.11 -15.59 -2.78
CA THR A 289 3.03 -14.48 -1.82
C THR A 289 4.02 -13.36 -2.17
N ILE A 290 5.24 -13.68 -2.61
CA ILE A 290 6.19 -12.68 -3.15
C ILE A 290 5.59 -11.96 -4.36
N TYR A 291 4.98 -12.71 -5.28
CA TYR A 291 4.32 -12.14 -6.44
C TYR A 291 3.24 -11.13 -6.01
N LEU A 292 2.39 -11.45 -5.02
CA LEU A 292 1.40 -10.49 -4.48
C LEU A 292 2.04 -9.21 -3.95
N VAL A 293 3.18 -9.30 -3.25
CA VAL A 293 3.89 -8.16 -2.68
C VAL A 293 4.58 -7.32 -3.75
N ALA A 294 5.18 -7.97 -4.75
CA ALA A 294 5.97 -7.34 -5.80
C ALA A 294 5.13 -6.58 -6.83
N ASN A 295 3.85 -6.95 -6.99
CA ASN A 295 2.98 -6.27 -7.94
C ASN A 295 2.53 -4.91 -7.41
N ILE A 296 2.86 -3.87 -8.18
CA ILE A 296 2.47 -2.50 -7.88
C ILE A 296 0.97 -2.33 -8.12
N ARG A 297 0.30 -1.75 -7.13
CA ARG A 297 -1.14 -1.50 -7.14
C ARG A 297 -1.43 -0.01 -7.07
N GLY A 298 -2.23 0.48 -8.02
CA GLY A 298 -2.80 1.82 -7.97
C GLY A 298 -4.05 1.90 -7.10
N ALA A 299 -4.55 3.13 -6.91
CA ALA A 299 -5.62 3.47 -5.98
C ALA A 299 -6.88 2.59 -6.07
N LYS A 300 -7.33 2.28 -7.30
CA LYS A 300 -8.52 1.46 -7.55
C LYS A 300 -8.46 0.07 -6.90
N HIS A 301 -7.27 -0.53 -6.81
CA HIS A 301 -7.07 -1.88 -6.24
C HIS A 301 -7.14 -1.88 -4.72
N PHE A 302 -6.92 -0.72 -4.09
CA PHE A 302 -7.13 -0.50 -2.67
C PHE A 302 -8.54 0.02 -2.36
N GLY A 303 -9.45 0.03 -3.34
CA GLY A 303 -10.82 0.53 -3.20
C GLY A 303 -10.92 2.04 -3.09
N LEU A 304 -9.90 2.76 -3.57
CA LEU A 304 -9.89 4.21 -3.71
C LEU A 304 -9.95 4.57 -5.21
N PRO A 305 -11.04 4.24 -5.94
CA PRO A 305 -11.14 4.62 -7.33
C PRO A 305 -11.15 6.13 -7.45
N MET A 306 -10.39 6.64 -8.40
CA MET A 306 -10.22 8.06 -8.65
C MET A 306 -10.01 8.30 -10.14
N THR A 307 -10.32 9.49 -10.61
CA THR A 307 -10.07 9.92 -11.99
C THR A 307 -9.22 11.15 -12.02
N LEU A 308 -8.14 11.11 -12.82
CA LEU A 308 -7.33 12.30 -13.05
C LEU A 308 -8.16 13.39 -13.72
N GLU A 309 -8.04 14.59 -13.19
CA GLU A 309 -8.71 15.79 -13.66
C GLU A 309 -7.70 16.77 -14.26
N ALA A 310 -6.55 16.95 -13.60
CA ALA A 310 -5.52 17.88 -14.04
C ALA A 310 -4.13 17.46 -13.56
N VAL A 311 -3.09 17.98 -14.22
CA VAL A 311 -1.69 17.79 -13.83
C VAL A 311 -0.97 19.14 -13.90
N TYR A 312 -0.43 19.55 -12.77
CA TYR A 312 0.34 20.78 -12.62
C TYR A 312 1.81 20.43 -12.45
N GLY A 313 2.68 21.22 -13.05
CA GLY A 313 4.11 21.06 -12.90
C GLY A 313 4.85 22.08 -13.73
N GLU A 314 5.80 22.76 -13.11
CA GLU A 314 6.68 23.74 -13.69
C GLU A 314 8.13 23.40 -13.30
N THR A 315 9.11 24.00 -13.98
CA THR A 315 10.53 23.72 -13.66
C THR A 315 10.89 24.17 -12.24
N LYS A 316 10.23 25.21 -11.72
CA LYS A 316 10.38 25.67 -10.34
C LYS A 316 9.17 25.26 -9.49
N VAL A 317 9.44 24.62 -8.35
CA VAL A 317 8.41 24.16 -7.39
C VAL A 317 7.42 25.26 -7.02
N MET A 318 7.90 26.47 -6.69
CA MET A 318 7.02 27.57 -6.29
C MET A 318 6.05 28.01 -7.41
N GLN A 319 6.47 27.91 -8.68
CA GLN A 319 5.59 28.20 -9.81
C GLN A 319 4.48 27.16 -9.95
N THR A 320 4.80 25.87 -9.74
CA THR A 320 3.79 24.81 -9.66
C THR A 320 2.76 25.13 -8.56
N LEU A 321 3.21 25.62 -7.39
CA LEU A 321 2.32 25.95 -6.28
C LEU A 321 1.40 27.14 -6.61
N TYR A 322 1.91 28.18 -7.29
CA TYR A 322 1.07 29.29 -7.76
C TYR A 322 0.01 28.83 -8.77
N ALA A 323 0.41 28.02 -9.75
CA ALA A 323 -0.50 27.51 -10.77
C ALA A 323 -1.60 26.62 -10.14
N LEU A 324 -1.22 25.78 -9.16
CA LEU A 324 -2.16 24.96 -8.43
C LEU A 324 -3.13 25.80 -7.58
N GLU A 325 -2.65 26.85 -6.91
CA GLU A 325 -3.49 27.74 -6.10
C GLU A 325 -4.51 28.52 -6.94
N ALA A 326 -4.11 28.96 -8.14
CA ALA A 326 -4.97 29.71 -9.05
C ALA A 326 -6.23 28.91 -9.43
N ASP A 327 -6.07 27.61 -9.67
CA ASP A 327 -7.18 26.73 -10.07
C ASP A 327 -7.85 26.05 -8.85
N TYR A 328 -7.10 25.75 -7.80
CA TYR A 328 -7.56 25.07 -6.58
C TYR A 328 -7.16 25.85 -5.32
N LYS A 329 -8.01 26.80 -4.93
CA LYS A 329 -7.79 27.66 -3.75
C LYS A 329 -7.53 26.84 -2.48
N GLY A 330 -6.38 27.06 -1.86
CA GLY A 330 -5.87 26.39 -0.67
C GLY A 330 -4.93 25.24 -0.96
N ALA A 331 -4.86 24.71 -2.18
CA ALA A 331 -4.02 23.56 -2.49
C ALA A 331 -2.53 23.94 -2.53
N GLY A 332 -2.18 25.00 -3.28
CA GLY A 332 -0.80 25.47 -3.38
C GLY A 332 -0.29 25.96 -2.03
N ALA A 333 -1.11 26.77 -1.35
CA ALA A 333 -0.79 27.35 -0.05
C ALA A 333 -0.52 26.29 1.03
N SER A 334 -1.31 25.20 1.06
CA SER A 334 -1.13 24.09 2.01
C SER A 334 0.16 23.30 1.80
N LEU A 335 0.76 23.36 0.60
CA LEU A 335 2.03 22.70 0.29
C LEU A 335 3.25 23.59 0.54
N VAL A 336 3.09 24.91 0.63
CA VAL A 336 4.20 25.84 0.89
C VAL A 336 5.01 25.46 2.15
N PRO A 337 4.43 25.28 3.34
CA PRO A 337 5.21 24.95 4.54
C PRO A 337 5.85 23.56 4.46
N VAL A 338 5.40 22.70 3.54
CA VAL A 338 5.92 21.34 3.34
C VAL A 338 7.19 21.34 2.50
N PHE A 339 7.21 22.11 1.41
CA PHE A 339 8.35 22.19 0.49
C PHE A 339 9.31 23.35 0.81
N PHE A 340 8.82 24.40 1.45
CA PHE A 340 9.57 25.59 1.85
C PHE A 340 9.38 25.85 3.35
N PRO A 341 9.96 25.01 4.24
CA PRO A 341 9.82 25.17 5.69
C PRO A 341 10.54 26.41 6.25
N GLY A 342 11.29 27.14 5.42
CA GLY A 342 11.97 28.38 5.77
C GLY A 342 11.18 29.63 5.38
N ARG A 343 11.79 30.80 5.57
CA ARG A 343 11.17 32.07 5.17
C ARG A 343 11.09 32.19 3.65
N LEU A 344 9.94 32.63 3.16
CA LEU A 344 9.76 32.97 1.75
C LEU A 344 10.49 34.26 1.38
N ARG A 345 10.85 34.38 0.09
CA ARG A 345 11.40 35.62 -0.47
C ARG A 345 10.30 36.68 -0.56
N LYS A 346 10.69 37.95 -0.53
CA LYS A 346 9.74 39.07 -0.64
C LYS A 346 8.88 38.99 -1.91
N ASP A 347 9.51 38.68 -3.04
CA ASP A 347 8.83 38.55 -4.33
C ASP A 347 7.78 37.42 -4.34
N ASP A 348 8.03 36.34 -3.58
CA ASP A 348 7.09 35.24 -3.45
C ASP A 348 5.89 35.64 -2.58
N ILE A 349 6.14 36.35 -1.49
CA ILE A 349 5.08 36.90 -0.61
C ILE A 349 4.17 37.84 -1.41
N GLU A 350 4.72 38.71 -2.25
CA GLU A 350 3.93 39.62 -3.09
C GLU A 350 3.06 38.85 -4.11
N LYS A 351 3.56 37.74 -4.67
CA LYS A 351 2.77 36.89 -5.57
C LYS A 351 1.65 36.16 -4.85
N TRP A 352 1.92 35.61 -3.66
CA TRP A 352 0.88 35.01 -2.83
C TRP A 352 -0.20 36.04 -2.44
N TYR A 353 0.21 37.27 -2.14
CA TYR A 353 -0.72 38.38 -1.86
C TYR A 353 -1.63 38.66 -3.06
N LYS A 354 -1.10 38.68 -4.28
CA LYS A 354 -1.89 38.82 -5.53
C LYS A 354 -2.86 37.66 -5.76
N LEU A 355 -2.56 36.47 -5.24
CA LEU A 355 -3.47 35.32 -5.23
C LEU A 355 -4.49 35.35 -4.07
N GLY A 356 -4.55 36.45 -3.32
CA GLY A 356 -5.48 36.65 -2.21
C GLY A 356 -5.03 36.02 -0.90
N LEU A 357 -3.72 35.75 -0.73
CA LEU A 357 -3.17 35.12 0.46
C LEU A 357 -2.10 36.01 1.11
N GLU A 358 -2.34 36.40 2.36
CA GLU A 358 -1.33 37.02 3.19
C GLU A 358 -0.50 35.90 3.84
N MET A 359 0.81 35.89 3.57
CA MET A 359 1.73 34.86 4.05
C MET A 359 2.68 35.46 5.10
N GLU A 360 2.77 34.84 6.28
CA GLU A 360 3.76 35.18 7.30
C GLU A 360 4.65 33.97 7.56
N GLY A 361 5.97 34.14 7.39
CA GLY A 361 6.94 33.07 7.65
C GLY A 361 6.78 31.79 6.80
N GLY A 362 6.07 31.85 5.67
CA GLY A 362 5.79 30.68 4.82
C GLY A 362 4.52 29.92 5.15
N VAL A 363 3.72 30.44 6.09
CA VAL A 363 2.39 29.93 6.42
C VAL A 363 1.34 30.95 6.00
N VAL A 364 0.15 30.48 5.62
CA VAL A 364 -1.00 31.35 5.38
C VAL A 364 -1.37 32.03 6.69
N TYR A 365 -1.17 33.35 6.75
CA TYR A 365 -1.56 34.19 7.88
C TYR A 365 -3.04 34.56 7.78
N LYS A 366 -3.49 34.94 6.58
CA LYS A 366 -4.87 35.34 6.33
C LYS A 366 -5.27 35.09 4.88
N ARG A 367 -6.48 34.58 4.66
CA ARG A 367 -7.11 34.55 3.34
C ARG A 367 -7.90 35.84 3.15
N LEU A 368 -7.60 36.57 2.07
CA LEU A 368 -8.27 37.81 1.73
C LEU A 368 -9.50 37.45 0.89
N ASP A 369 -10.63 37.18 1.55
CA ASP A 369 -11.88 36.76 0.89
C ASP A 369 -12.54 37.86 0.02
N HIS A 370 -11.88 39.01 -0.16
CA HIS A 370 -12.40 40.16 -0.89
C HIS A 370 -11.31 40.86 -1.72
N MET A 371 -10.88 40.25 -2.81
CA MET A 371 -10.40 40.98 -4.00
C MET A 371 -10.84 40.19 -5.24
N ILE A 372 -12.08 40.46 -5.66
CA ILE A 372 -12.53 40.24 -7.05
C ILE A 372 -12.07 41.43 -7.86
#